data_AF-A0A2S8BJI2-F1
#
_entry.id   AF-A0A2S8BJI2-F1
#
_cell.length_a   1.000
_cell.length_b   1.000
_cell.length_c   1.000
_cell.angle_alpha   90.00
_cell.angle_beta   90.00
_cell.angle_gamma   90.00
#
_symmetry.space_group_name_H-M   'P 1'
#
loop_
_entity.id
_entity.type
_entity.pdbx_description
1 polymer ?
#
loop_
_entity_poly.entity_id
_entity_poly.type
_entity_poly.pdbx_seq_one_letter_code
_entity_poly.pdbx_strand_id
1 'polypeptide(L)' 'MFYPGEQLRLVISAHNALGSIMPGTRDYLPQNSGTHIIHTGGERASFLQLPIKTSEPR' A
#
# COMPACT_ATOMS: atom_id res chain seq x y z
N MET A 1 -3.17 -12.54 -10.59
CA MET A 1 -2.72 -13.90 -10.20
C MET A 1 -1.29 -13.74 -9.71
N PHE A 2 -0.91 -14.35 -8.59
CA PHE A 2 0.48 -14.38 -8.11
C PHE A 2 1.08 -15.70 -8.56
N TYR A 3 2.20 -15.65 -9.28
CA TYR A 3 2.87 -16.84 -9.77
C TYR A 3 3.93 -17.33 -8.78
N PRO A 4 4.35 -18.61 -8.87
CA PRO A 4 5.45 -19.12 -8.07
C PRO A 4 6.71 -18.25 -8.21
N GLY A 5 7.29 -17.85 -7.09
CA GLY A 5 8.47 -16.98 -7.04
C GLY A 5 8.17 -15.47 -7.00
N GLU A 6 6.92 -15.04 -7.19
CA GLU A 6 6.52 -13.63 -7.04
C GLU A 6 6.18 -13.27 -5.59
N GLN A 7 6.21 -11.97 -5.29
CA GLN A 7 5.84 -11.43 -3.98
C GLN A 7 4.89 -10.23 -4.12
N LEU A 8 3.93 -10.15 -3.21
CA LEU A 8 3.14 -8.93 -3.00
C LEU A 8 3.84 -8.06 -1.95
N ARG A 9 4.16 -6.82 -2.32
CA ARG A 9 4.75 -5.83 -1.39
C ARG A 9 3.79 -4.69 -1.13
N LEU A 10 3.44 -4.49 0.14
CA LEU A 10 2.72 -3.31 0.63
C LEU A 10 3.73 -2.26 1.11
N VAL A 11 3.60 -1.02 0.63
CA VAL A 11 4.41 0.13 1.07
C VAL A 11 3.47 1.19 1.63
N ILE A 12 3.67 1.57 2.89
CA ILE A 12 2.96 2.67 3.55
C ILE A 12 3.96 3.81 3.73
N SER A 13 3.67 4.97 3.15
CA SER A 13 4.57 6.13 3.19
C SER A 13 3.77 7.42 3.32
N ALA A 14 4.35 8.39 4.04
CA ALA A 14 3.85 9.76 4.10
C ALA A 14 4.30 10.62 2.90
N HIS A 15 5.10 10.03 2.01
CA HIS A 15 5.54 10.62 0.75
C HIS A 15 4.79 9.96 -0.43
N ASN A 16 4.42 10.77 -1.42
CA ASN A 16 3.81 10.28 -2.65
C ASN A 16 4.87 9.68 -3.58
N ALA A 17 5.00 8.35 -3.57
CA ALA A 17 5.98 7.63 -4.39
C ALA A 17 5.69 7.65 -5.89
N LEU A 18 4.48 8.01 -6.32
CA LEU A 18 4.06 8.05 -7.73
C LEU A 18 4.20 9.44 -8.36
N GLY A 19 4.43 10.47 -7.53
CA GLY A 19 4.43 11.87 -7.96
C GLY A 19 3.08 12.33 -8.52
N SER A 20 3.10 13.38 -9.35
CA SER A 20 1.89 13.92 -9.96
C SER A 20 1.38 12.99 -11.05
N ILE A 21 0.10 12.68 -10.97
CA ILE A 21 -0.62 11.85 -11.95
C ILE A 21 -0.84 12.62 -13.26
N MET A 22 -0.99 13.94 -13.20
CA MET A 22 -1.28 14.77 -14.38
C MET A 22 0.00 15.35 -14.97
N PRO A 23 0.33 15.07 -16.24
CA PRO A 23 1.49 15.66 -16.90
C PRO A 23 1.48 17.19 -16.81
N GLY A 24 2.63 17.78 -16.47
CA GLY A 24 2.80 19.23 -16.39
C GLY A 24 2.25 19.90 -15.13
N THR A 25 1.72 19.13 -14.18
CA THR A 25 1.28 19.66 -12.88
C THR A 25 2.26 19.31 -11.76
N ARG A 26 2.39 20.20 -10.78
CA ARG A 26 3.26 19.97 -9.62
C ARG A 26 2.64 18.93 -8.69
N ASP A 27 3.51 18.10 -8.12
CA ASP A 27 3.12 17.16 -7.07
C ASP A 27 2.54 17.89 -5.86
N TYR A 28 1.60 17.23 -5.20
CA TYR A 28 1.15 17.65 -3.88
C TYR A 28 2.33 17.64 -2.91
N LEU A 29 2.55 18.76 -2.20
CA LEU A 29 3.55 18.87 -1.15
C LEU A 29 2.90 18.58 0.21
N PRO A 30 3.14 17.39 0.81
CA PRO A 30 2.66 17.08 2.14
C PRO A 30 3.21 18.03 3.21
N GLN A 31 2.37 18.41 4.16
CA GLN A 31 2.77 19.21 5.35
C GLN A 31 2.92 18.36 6.62
N ASN A 32 2.88 17.03 6.49
CA ASN A 32 3.17 16.11 7.59
C ASN A 32 4.59 16.31 8.12
N SER A 33 4.73 16.33 9.45
CA SER A 33 5.98 16.48 10.17
C SER A 33 5.99 15.57 11.41
N GLY A 34 7.19 15.26 11.92
CA GLY A 34 7.36 14.38 13.07
C GLY A 34 7.40 12.89 12.71
N THR A 35 7.12 12.03 13.69
CA THR A 35 7.24 10.57 13.59
C THR A 35 5.89 9.92 13.31
N HIS A 36 5.83 9.11 12.25
CA HIS A 36 4.65 8.31 11.92
C HIS A 36 4.85 6.89 12.46
N ILE A 37 3.87 6.37 13.20
CA ILE A 37 3.91 5.04 13.82
C ILE A 37 2.80 4.19 13.22
N ILE A 38 3.15 3.02 12.68
CA ILE A 38 2.20 2.02 12.19
C ILE A 38 2.10 0.91 13.22
N HIS A 39 0.94 0.76 13.84
CA HIS A 39 0.67 -0.34 14.76
C HIS A 39 0.28 -1.61 14.00
N THR A 40 0.76 -2.76 14.46
CA THR A 40 0.45 -4.07 13.88
C THR A 40 0.21 -5.09 15.00
N GLY A 41 -0.56 -6.14 14.69
CA GLY A 41 -0.86 -7.24 15.63
C GLY A 41 -1.82 -6.88 16.78
N GLY A 42 -2.20 -7.91 17.54
CA GLY A 42 -3.08 -7.79 18.72
C GLY A 42 -4.38 -7.04 18.44
N GLU A 43 -4.73 -6.12 19.33
CA GLU A 43 -5.93 -5.28 19.20
C GLU A 43 -5.80 -4.16 18.14
N ARG A 44 -4.60 -3.96 17.57
CA ARG A 44 -4.32 -2.94 16.54
C ARG A 44 -3.81 -3.58 15.25
N ALA A 45 -4.45 -4.68 14.86
CA ALA A 45 -4.10 -5.37 13.64
C ALA A 45 -4.43 -4.52 12.41
N SER A 46 -3.43 -3.81 11.90
CA SER A 46 -3.45 -3.27 10.54
C SER A 46 -3.29 -4.42 9.54
N PHE A 47 -4.17 -4.53 8.56
CA PHE A 47 -4.13 -5.59 7.55
C PHE A 47 -4.47 -5.05 6.15
N LEU A 48 -3.99 -5.75 5.13
CA LEU A 48 -4.39 -5.54 3.74
C LEU A 48 -5.41 -6.61 3.37
N GLN A 49 -6.66 -6.20 3.20
CA GLN A 49 -7.69 -7.10 2.71
C GLN A 49 -7.58 -7.23 1.20
N LEU A 50 -7.49 -8.47 0.71
CA LEU A 50 -7.41 -8.78 -0.70
C LEU A 50 -8.69 -9.47 -1.19
N PRO A 51 -9.26 -9.07 -2.33
CA PRO A 51 -10.37 -9.78 -2.96
C PRO A 51 -9.83 -11.04 -3.66
N ILE A 52 -9.53 -12.08 -2.88
CA ILE A 52 -9.03 -13.34 -3.41
C ILE A 52 -10.15 -14.05 -4.16
N LYS A 53 -9.96 -14.27 -5.47
CA LYS A 53 -10.77 -15.21 -6.23
C LYS A 53 -10.18 -16.60 -6.05
N THR A 54 -10.88 -17.47 -5.32
CA THR A 54 -10.55 -18.89 -5.29
C THR A 54 -10.96 -19.50 -6.62
N SER A 55 -10.04 -20.10 -7.36
CA SER A 55 -10.40 -21.01 -8.44
C SER A 55 -11.01 -22.24 -7.79
N GLU A 56 -12.32 -22.46 -7.94
CA GLU A 56 -12.91 -23.75 -7.58
C GLU A 56 -12.20 -24.86 -8.38
N PRO A 57 -11.87 -26.01 -7.76
CA PRO A 57 -11.57 -27.20 -8.53
C PRO A 57 -12.87 -27.61 -9.24
N ARG A 58 -12.86 -27.58 -10.57
CA ARG A 58 -13.91 -28.21 -11.38
C ARG A 58 -13.82 -29.72 -11.27
#